data_AF-A0A7S1LFB4-F1
#
_entry.id   AF-A0A7S1LFB4-F1
#
_cell.length_a   1.000
_cell.length_b   1.000
_cell.length_c   1.000
_cell.angle_alpha   90.00
_cell.angle_beta   90.00
_cell.angle_gamma   90.00
#
_symmetry.space_group_name_H-M   'P 1'
#
loop_
_entity.id
_entity.type
_entity.pdbx_description
1 polymer ?
#
loop_
_entity_poly.entity_id
_entity_poly.type
_entity_poly.pdbx_seq_one_letter_code
_entity_poly.pdbx_strand_id
1 'polypeptide(L)'
;IFARSSGLDQEMERKFGELRYTNFRTPFINSSFIMVLGVLALGAIAMNQGNKWRGVLLIAGVSPMYLCYAIYVLRRREHYLTMSGTLREKLLVALLCLQSCLITGAEWCLVDFDYGMLATHIGFVHNFTPLGAGASQLVTAACGLLPYTVMK
;
A
#
# COMPACT_ATOMS: atom_id res chain seq x y z
N ILE A 1 -1.35 45.63 6.15
CA ILE A 1 -2.23 44.71 6.90
C ILE A 1 -2.34 43.41 6.10
N PHE A 2 -1.28 42.59 6.03
CA PHE A 2 -1.30 41.29 5.31
C PHE A 2 -0.16 40.41 5.86
N ALA A 3 -0.34 39.87 7.07
CA ALA A 3 0.62 38.95 7.67
C ALA A 3 -0.04 37.85 8.53
N ARG A 4 -1.37 37.64 8.39
CA ARG A 4 -2.14 36.75 9.28
C ARG A 4 -2.80 35.54 8.61
N SER A 5 -2.72 35.39 7.28
CA SER A 5 -3.39 34.29 6.57
C SER A 5 -2.59 32.99 6.52
N SER A 6 -1.26 33.05 6.41
CA SER A 6 -0.42 31.84 6.25
C SER A 6 -0.47 30.87 7.43
N GLY A 7 -0.61 31.38 8.66
CA GLY A 7 -0.75 30.54 9.86
C GLY A 7 -2.14 29.91 10.02
N LEU A 8 -3.18 30.61 9.57
CA LEU A 8 -4.57 30.15 9.61
C LEU A 8 -4.84 29.08 8.55
N ASP A 9 -4.24 29.24 7.37
CA ASP A 9 -4.28 28.26 6.29
C ASP A 9 -3.51 26.99 6.67
N GLN A 10 -2.31 27.11 7.26
CA GLN A 10 -1.57 25.95 7.78
C GLN A 10 -2.29 25.21 8.90
N GLU A 11 -2.95 25.94 9.82
CA GLU A 11 -3.69 25.32 10.91
C GLU A 11 -4.98 24.65 10.43
N MET A 12 -5.67 25.24 9.44
CA MET A 12 -6.79 24.61 8.75
C MET A 12 -6.35 23.37 7.98
N GLU A 13 -5.29 23.45 7.18
CA GLU A 13 -4.75 22.29 6.46
C GLU A 13 -4.36 21.16 7.41
N ARG A 14 -3.76 21.48 8.56
CA ARG A 14 -3.45 20.51 9.60
C ARG A 14 -4.71 19.87 10.17
N LYS A 15 -5.75 20.65 10.48
CA LYS A 15 -7.03 20.12 10.99
C LYS A 15 -7.78 19.29 9.95
N PHE A 16 -7.76 19.69 8.67
CA PHE A 16 -8.32 18.89 7.57
C PHE A 16 -7.53 17.60 7.36
N GLY A 17 -6.20 17.66 7.46
CA GLY A 17 -5.32 16.48 7.45
C GLY A 17 -5.62 15.54 8.62
N GLU A 18 -5.84 16.09 9.81
CA GLU A 18 -6.22 15.33 11.02
C GLU A 18 -7.58 14.67 10.88
N LEU A 19 -8.60 15.39 10.40
CA LEU A 19 -9.94 14.85 10.14
C LEU A 19 -9.91 13.75 9.09
N ARG A 20 -9.20 13.99 7.97
CA ARG A 20 -9.02 13.00 6.91
C ARG A 20 -8.31 11.76 7.46
N TYR A 21 -7.17 11.92 8.13
CA TYR A 21 -6.42 10.80 8.69
C TYR A 21 -7.20 10.01 9.75
N THR A 22 -7.96 10.68 10.62
CA THR A 22 -8.75 10.01 11.67
C THR A 22 -9.84 9.13 11.06
N ASN A 23 -10.44 9.57 9.95
CA ASN A 23 -11.42 8.78 9.19
C ASN A 23 -10.77 7.60 8.42
N PHE A 24 -9.53 7.76 7.95
CA PHE A 24 -8.84 6.71 7.17
C PHE A 24 -8.03 5.73 8.00
N ARG A 25 -7.62 6.09 9.22
CA ARG A 25 -6.71 5.28 10.07
C ARG A 25 -7.27 3.90 10.39
N THR A 26 -8.47 3.84 10.96
CA THR A 26 -9.07 2.56 11.37
C THR A 26 -9.35 1.66 10.16
N PRO A 27 -9.96 2.15 9.06
CA PRO A 27 -10.07 1.38 7.83
C PRO A 27 -8.74 0.89 7.28
N PHE A 28 -7.70 1.73 7.23
CA PHE A 28 -6.40 1.35 6.69
C PHE A 28 -5.71 0.26 7.52
N ILE A 29 -5.74 0.38 8.86
CA ILE A 29 -5.17 -0.63 9.75
C ILE A 29 -5.93 -1.95 9.58
N ASN A 30 -7.26 -1.91 9.63
CA ASN A 30 -8.10 -3.11 9.52
C ASN A 30 -7.90 -3.80 8.16
N SER A 31 -7.95 -3.04 7.06
CA SER A 31 -7.67 -3.56 5.72
C SER A 31 -6.27 -4.14 5.63
N SER A 32 -5.25 -3.50 6.21
CA SER A 32 -3.89 -4.03 6.22
C SER A 32 -3.81 -5.38 6.93
N PHE A 33 -4.45 -5.54 8.10
CA PHE A 33 -4.50 -6.82 8.80
C PHE A 33 -5.26 -7.90 8.02
N ILE A 34 -6.39 -7.55 7.40
CA ILE A 34 -7.15 -8.46 6.54
C ILE A 34 -6.28 -8.93 5.37
N MET A 35 -5.54 -8.02 4.74
CA MET A 35 -4.61 -8.33 3.64
C MET A 35 -3.47 -9.23 4.12
N VAL A 36 -2.89 -9.01 5.30
CA VAL A 36 -1.90 -9.92 5.89
C VAL A 36 -2.46 -11.34 5.99
N LEU A 37 -3.65 -11.50 6.57
CA LEU A 37 -4.26 -12.81 6.76
C LEU A 37 -4.58 -13.50 5.42
N GLY A 38 -5.12 -12.76 4.45
CA GLY A 38 -5.41 -13.27 3.11
C GLY A 38 -4.14 -13.72 2.39
N VAL A 39 -3.07 -12.91 2.42
CA VAL A 39 -1.77 -13.23 1.81
C VAL A 39 -1.14 -14.45 2.48
N LEU A 40 -1.19 -14.54 3.81
CA LEU A 40 -0.68 -15.69 4.55
C LEU A 40 -1.44 -16.97 4.20
N ALA A 41 -2.77 -16.90 4.10
CA ALA A 41 -3.59 -18.04 3.69
C ALA A 41 -3.23 -18.50 2.26
N LEU A 42 -3.13 -17.57 1.31
CA LEU A 42 -2.73 -17.88 -0.07
C LEU A 42 -1.31 -18.45 -0.16
N GLY A 43 -0.39 -17.91 0.64
CA GLY A 43 0.98 -18.42 0.75
C GLY A 43 1.03 -19.83 1.33
N ALA A 44 0.26 -20.12 2.38
CA ALA A 44 0.18 -21.45 2.97
C ALA A 44 -0.43 -22.48 2.01
N ILE A 45 -1.48 -22.10 1.27
CA ILE A 45 -2.08 -22.91 0.21
C ILE A 45 -1.03 -23.20 -0.88
N ALA A 46 -0.30 -22.18 -1.34
CA ALA A 46 0.74 -22.35 -2.36
C ALA A 46 1.86 -23.30 -1.92
N MET A 47 2.30 -23.19 -0.66
CA MET A 47 3.28 -24.12 -0.07
C MET A 47 2.75 -25.56 -0.07
N ASN A 48 1.48 -25.75 0.31
CA ASN A 48 0.84 -27.06 0.36
C ASN A 48 0.66 -27.68 -1.04
N GLN A 49 0.46 -26.84 -2.06
CA GLN A 49 0.38 -27.24 -3.47
C GLN A 49 1.75 -27.49 -4.13
N GLY A 50 2.85 -27.42 -3.36
CA GLY A 50 4.21 -27.64 -3.87
C GLY A 50 4.86 -26.43 -4.53
N ASN A 51 4.15 -25.29 -4.64
CA ASN A 51 4.69 -24.05 -5.20
C ASN A 51 5.41 -23.23 -4.11
N LYS A 52 6.59 -23.72 -3.73
CA LYS A 52 7.39 -23.15 -2.63
C LYS A 52 7.78 -21.70 -2.89
N TRP A 53 8.13 -21.35 -4.12
CA TRP A 53 8.52 -19.98 -4.48
C TRP A 53 7.39 -18.98 -4.29
N ARG A 54 6.19 -19.28 -4.80
CA ARG A 54 4.99 -18.47 -4.55
C ARG A 54 4.71 -18.32 -3.06
N GLY A 55 4.80 -19.42 -2.33
CA GLY A 55 4.63 -19.43 -0.88
C GLY A 55 5.60 -18.47 -0.16
N VAL A 56 6.90 -18.55 -0.48
CA VAL A 56 7.92 -17.68 0.13
C VAL A 56 7.67 -16.21 -0.20
N LEU A 57 7.39 -15.88 -1.46
CA LEU A 57 7.12 -14.50 -1.88
C LEU A 57 5.93 -13.90 -1.13
N LEU A 58 4.84 -14.65 -0.98
CA LEU A 58 3.65 -14.19 -0.28
C LEU A 58 3.87 -14.10 1.24
N ILE A 59 4.37 -15.16 1.87
CA ILE A 59 4.51 -15.24 3.33
C ILE A 59 5.63 -14.32 3.84
N ALA A 60 6.82 -14.39 3.23
CA ALA A 60 8.01 -13.68 3.72
C ALA A 60 8.22 -12.32 3.04
N GLY A 61 7.64 -12.12 1.84
CA GLY A 61 7.76 -10.86 1.10
C GLY A 61 6.56 -9.94 1.31
N VAL A 62 5.38 -10.37 0.87
CA VAL A 62 4.18 -9.52 0.77
C VAL A 62 3.51 -9.31 2.14
N SER A 63 3.39 -10.37 2.96
CA SER A 63 2.70 -10.29 4.25
C SER A 63 3.37 -9.33 5.26
N PRO A 64 4.71 -9.33 5.41
CA PRO A 64 5.37 -8.42 6.36
C PRO A 64 5.26 -6.96 5.94
N MET A 65 5.13 -6.68 4.63
CA MET A 65 4.93 -5.31 4.14
C MET A 65 3.58 -4.74 4.57
N TYR A 66 2.48 -5.49 4.45
CA TYR A 66 1.18 -5.05 4.97
C TYR A 66 1.19 -4.86 6.49
N LEU A 67 1.88 -5.74 7.22
CA LEU A 67 2.05 -5.59 8.66
C LEU A 67 2.88 -4.33 9.01
N CYS A 68 3.95 -4.07 8.28
CA CYS A 68 4.77 -2.86 8.41
C CYS A 68 3.93 -1.59 8.21
N TYR A 69 3.01 -1.56 7.25
CA TYR A 69 2.12 -0.41 7.07
C TYR A 69 1.17 -0.21 8.25
N ALA A 70 0.56 -1.28 8.75
CA ALA A 70 -0.31 -1.23 9.93
C ALA A 70 0.44 -0.69 11.15
N ILE A 71 1.64 -1.21 11.41
CA ILE A 71 2.50 -0.78 12.53
C ILE A 71 2.96 0.66 12.35
N TYR A 72 3.33 1.05 11.13
CA TYR A 72 3.77 2.41 10.81
C TYR A 72 2.64 3.43 11.09
N VAL A 73 1.41 3.14 10.66
CA VAL A 73 0.22 3.97 10.94
C VAL A 73 -0.14 3.98 12.43
N LEU A 74 0.03 2.86 13.13
CA LEU A 74 -0.20 2.76 14.57
C LEU A 74 0.79 3.61 15.38
N ARG A 75 2.09 3.55 15.05
CA ARG A 75 3.17 4.20 15.83
C ARG A 75 3.45 5.65 15.44
N ARG A 76 3.22 6.04 14.18
CA ARG A 76 3.65 7.36 13.66
C ARG A 76 2.47 8.23 13.23
N ARG A 77 1.48 8.37 14.14
CA ARG A 77 0.25 9.16 13.96
C ARG A 77 0.50 10.58 13.44
N GLU A 78 1.43 11.31 14.06
CA GLU A 78 1.66 12.73 13.74
C GLU A 78 2.40 12.94 12.42
N HIS A 79 3.08 11.90 11.93
CA HIS A 79 3.92 11.98 10.76
C HIS A 79 3.20 11.71 9.45
N TYR A 80 2.00 11.14 9.53
CA TYR A 80 1.14 10.96 8.35
C TYR A 80 0.44 12.24 7.94
N LEU A 81 0.17 13.12 8.90
CA LEU A 81 -0.52 14.40 8.68
C LEU A 81 0.30 15.37 7.82
N THR A 82 1.62 15.19 7.80
CA THR A 82 2.57 16.02 7.07
C THR A 82 3.29 15.26 5.96
N MET A 83 2.81 14.07 5.58
CA MET A 83 3.57 13.16 4.70
C MET A 83 3.61 13.62 3.25
N SER A 84 2.60 14.35 2.78
CA SER A 84 2.50 14.81 1.38
C SER A 84 3.72 15.63 0.96
N GLY A 85 4.37 15.25 -0.14
CA GLY A 85 5.58 15.87 -0.70
C GLY A 85 6.88 15.53 0.02
N THR A 86 6.83 14.76 1.12
CA THR A 86 8.03 14.44 1.93
C THR A 86 8.77 13.19 1.45
N LEU A 87 10.02 13.03 1.89
CA LEU A 87 10.79 11.80 1.68
C LEU A 87 10.04 10.54 2.17
N ARG A 88 9.18 10.68 3.18
CA ARG A 88 8.42 9.57 3.75
C ARG A 88 7.32 9.09 2.80
N GLU A 89 6.61 9.99 2.13
CA GLU A 89 5.66 9.60 1.08
C GLU A 89 6.38 8.87 -0.06
N LYS A 90 7.55 9.37 -0.49
CA LYS A 90 8.37 8.69 -1.50
C LYS A 90 8.80 7.29 -1.08
N LEU A 91 9.20 7.12 0.20
CA LEU A 91 9.54 5.80 0.74
C LEU A 91 8.32 4.87 0.83
N LEU A 92 7.15 5.38 1.20
CA LEU A 92 5.92 4.61 1.23
C LEU A 92 5.52 4.16 -0.19
N VAL A 93 5.58 5.06 -1.17
CA VAL A 93 5.36 4.76 -2.58
C VAL A 93 6.35 3.69 -3.07
N ALA A 94 7.64 3.83 -2.75
CA ALA A 94 8.64 2.84 -3.14
C ALA A 94 8.36 1.45 -2.52
N LEU A 95 7.91 1.39 -1.27
CA LEU A 95 7.51 0.14 -0.62
C LEU A 95 6.27 -0.48 -1.27
N LEU A 96 5.27 0.33 -1.65
CA LEU A 96 4.08 -0.15 -2.34
C LEU A 96 4.43 -0.70 -3.74
N CYS A 97 5.31 0.00 -4.47
CA CYS A 97 5.81 -0.50 -5.75
C CYS A 97 6.59 -1.81 -5.60
N LEU A 98 7.47 -1.91 -4.59
CA LEU A 98 8.22 -3.14 -4.32
C LEU A 98 7.27 -4.30 -3.95
N GLN A 99 6.23 -4.01 -3.16
CA GLN A 99 5.22 -4.99 -2.81
C GLN A 99 4.47 -5.49 -4.05
N SER A 100 4.13 -4.59 -4.98
CA SER A 100 3.56 -4.99 -6.27
C SER A 100 4.49 -5.87 -7.09
N CYS A 101 5.79 -5.58 -7.14
CA CYS A 101 6.75 -6.46 -7.81
C CYS A 101 6.75 -7.88 -7.20
N LEU A 102 6.66 -7.99 -5.87
CA LEU A 102 6.58 -9.30 -5.20
C LEU A 102 5.26 -10.02 -5.47
N ILE A 103 4.14 -9.29 -5.55
CA ILE A 103 2.84 -9.85 -5.93
C ILE A 103 2.88 -10.34 -7.37
N THR A 104 3.39 -9.54 -8.32
CA THR A 104 3.55 -9.95 -9.72
C THR A 104 4.47 -11.16 -9.84
N GLY A 105 5.58 -11.19 -9.11
CA GLY A 105 6.46 -12.37 -9.08
C GLY A 105 5.77 -13.62 -8.51
N ALA A 106 4.90 -13.46 -7.51
CA ALA A 106 4.10 -14.56 -6.98
C ALA A 106 3.02 -15.02 -7.96
N GLU A 107 2.46 -14.12 -8.77
CA GLU A 107 1.52 -14.45 -9.85
C GLU A 107 2.23 -15.16 -11.01
N TRP A 108 3.47 -14.80 -11.35
CA TRP A 108 4.28 -15.52 -12.36
C TRP A 108 4.59 -16.96 -11.99
N CYS A 109 4.52 -17.30 -10.70
CA CYS A 109 4.69 -18.66 -10.25
C CYS A 109 3.44 -19.53 -10.51
N LEU A 110 2.30 -18.94 -10.89
CA LEU A 110 1.09 -19.68 -11.26
C LEU A 110 1.18 -20.21 -12.68
N VAL A 111 0.53 -21.35 -12.92
CA VAL A 111 0.35 -21.90 -14.27
C VAL A 111 -0.65 -21.04 -15.05
N ASP A 112 -1.74 -20.63 -14.39
CA ASP A 112 -2.74 -19.72 -14.92
C ASP A 112 -2.71 -18.40 -14.16
N PHE A 113 -2.53 -17.30 -14.89
CA PHE A 113 -2.52 -15.96 -14.32
C PHE A 113 -3.92 -15.56 -13.86
N ASP A 114 -4.10 -15.35 -12.54
CA ASP A 114 -5.40 -15.03 -11.93
C ASP A 114 -5.58 -13.52 -11.63
N TYR A 115 -4.51 -12.71 -11.62
CA TYR A 115 -4.51 -11.24 -11.32
C TYR A 115 -5.25 -10.77 -10.05
N GLY A 116 -5.90 -11.67 -9.31
CA GLY A 116 -6.77 -11.31 -8.20
C GLY A 116 -5.99 -10.64 -7.07
N MET A 117 -4.74 -11.05 -6.86
CA MET A 117 -3.86 -10.44 -5.86
C MET A 117 -3.42 -9.04 -6.27
N LEU A 118 -3.05 -8.85 -7.53
CA LEU A 118 -2.72 -7.54 -8.08
C LEU A 118 -3.92 -6.58 -8.00
N ALA A 119 -5.10 -7.02 -8.42
CA ALA A 119 -6.33 -6.22 -8.37
C ALA A 119 -6.68 -5.82 -6.93
N THR A 120 -6.55 -6.73 -5.97
CA THR A 120 -6.80 -6.45 -4.56
C THR A 120 -5.78 -5.45 -4.00
N HIS A 121 -4.52 -5.53 -4.41
CA HIS A 121 -3.49 -4.57 -4.01
C HIS A 121 -3.73 -3.16 -4.59
N ILE A 122 -4.12 -3.06 -5.86
CA ILE A 122 -4.52 -1.77 -6.47
C ILE A 122 -5.73 -1.18 -5.74
N GLY A 123 -6.73 -2.00 -5.43
CA GLY A 123 -7.88 -1.60 -4.62
C GLY A 123 -7.47 -1.13 -3.22
N PHE A 124 -6.48 -1.78 -2.60
CA PHE A 124 -5.94 -1.37 -1.32
C PHE A 124 -5.28 0.02 -1.37
N VAL A 125 -4.45 0.26 -2.40
CA VAL A 125 -3.79 1.55 -2.63
C VAL A 125 -4.84 2.65 -2.81
N HIS A 126 -5.80 2.48 -3.72
CA HIS A 126 -6.77 3.54 -4.02
C HIS A 126 -7.75 3.86 -2.90
N ASN A 127 -8.21 2.85 -2.16
CA ASN A 127 -9.30 3.04 -1.20
C ASN A 127 -8.80 3.35 0.21
N PHE A 128 -7.60 2.89 0.57
CA PHE A 128 -7.15 2.93 1.96
C PHE A 128 -5.83 3.67 2.16
N THR A 129 -4.91 3.69 1.18
CA THR A 129 -3.66 4.46 1.38
C THR A 129 -3.93 5.97 1.31
N PRO A 130 -3.48 6.76 2.29
CA PRO A 130 -3.70 8.20 2.28
C PRO A 130 -2.59 8.88 1.45
N LEU A 131 -2.45 8.45 0.21
CA LEU A 131 -1.54 9.05 -0.78
C LEU A 131 -2.21 10.26 -1.45
N GLY A 132 -1.40 11.22 -1.91
CA GLY A 132 -1.87 12.23 -2.86
C GLY A 132 -2.40 11.58 -4.15
N ALA A 133 -3.28 12.27 -4.88
CA ALA A 133 -3.85 11.76 -6.12
C ALA A 133 -2.77 11.38 -7.15
N GLY A 134 -1.73 12.21 -7.29
CA GLY A 134 -0.60 11.93 -8.19
C GLY A 134 0.27 10.75 -7.75
N ALA A 135 0.51 10.60 -6.45
CA ALA A 135 1.26 9.45 -5.92
C ALA A 135 0.48 8.14 -6.08
N SER A 136 -0.84 8.18 -5.87
CA SER A 136 -1.75 7.04 -6.11
C SER A 136 -1.75 6.64 -7.58
N GLN A 137 -1.85 7.59 -8.50
CA GLN A 137 -1.78 7.34 -9.94
C GLN A 137 -0.44 6.75 -10.36
N LEU A 138 0.68 7.22 -9.78
CA LEU A 138 2.01 6.71 -10.11
C LEU A 138 2.19 5.27 -9.63
N VAL A 139 1.73 4.95 -8.41
CA VAL A 139 1.70 3.58 -7.91
C VAL A 139 0.82 2.73 -8.83
N THR A 140 -0.41 3.15 -9.15
CA THR A 140 -1.30 2.36 -10.00
C THR A 140 -0.79 2.20 -11.42
N ALA A 141 -0.14 3.21 -12.00
CA ALA A 141 0.51 3.09 -13.30
C ALA A 141 1.68 2.12 -13.24
N ALA A 142 2.53 2.19 -12.21
CA ALA A 142 3.63 1.24 -12.02
C ALA A 142 3.11 -0.19 -11.81
N CYS A 143 2.14 -0.36 -10.92
CA CYS A 143 1.58 -1.66 -10.54
C CYS A 143 0.70 -2.25 -11.66
N GLY A 144 -0.01 -1.41 -12.40
CA GLY A 144 -0.93 -1.79 -13.46
C GLY A 144 -0.30 -1.92 -14.85
N LEU A 145 0.85 -1.28 -15.14
CA LEU A 145 1.51 -1.42 -16.45
C LEU A 145 2.62 -2.48 -16.46
N LEU A 146 3.35 -2.65 -15.34
CA LEU A 146 4.45 -3.63 -15.26
C LEU A 146 4.05 -5.08 -15.62
N PRO A 147 2.89 -5.61 -15.18
CA PRO A 147 2.45 -6.94 -15.58
C PRO A 147 2.16 -7.01 -17.08
N TYR A 148 1.62 -5.93 -17.68
CA TYR A 148 1.21 -5.92 -19.09
C TYR A 148 2.39 -5.71 -20.04
N THR A 149 3.47 -5.04 -19.63
CA THR A 149 4.64 -4.83 -20.51
C THR A 149 5.53 -6.07 -20.66
N VAL A 150 5.43 -7.02 -19.73
CA VAL A 150 6.25 -8.25 -19.77
C VAL A 150 5.49 -9.44 -20.36
N MET A 151 4.18 -9.34 -20.57
CA MET A 151 3.35 -10.38 -21.22
C MET A 151 3.40 -10.35 -22.75
N LYS A 152 4.59 -10.22 -23.34
CA LYS A 152 4.81 -10.45 -24.77
C LYS A 152 5.48 -11.79 -25.01
#